data_AF-K1T7S6-F1
#
_entry.id   AF-K1T7S6-F1
#
_cell.length_a   1.000
_cell.length_b   1.000
_cell.length_c   1.000
_cell.angle_alpha   90.00
_cell.angle_beta   90.00
_cell.angle_gamma   90.00
#
_symmetry.space_group_name_H-M   'P 1'
#
loop_
_entity.id
_entity.type
_entity.pdbx_description
1 polymer ?
#
loop_
_entity_poly.entity_id
_entity_poly.type
_entity_poly.pdbx_seq_one_letter_code
_entity_poly.pdbx_strand_id
1 'polypeptide(L)'
;GRNIVGEGFRARQSFREDVLDFAQYDKIFPQACVDESEATLGRLALDRVRYAAELSEAPRGLYEEYLKAHSGYLIRRITDDRDLELAEDCCSRKFLTREDVAACAMRAGEADWAEGAAALLHLMQQYFAEKTPDERYSFDDF
;
A
#
# COMPACT_ATOMS: atom_id res chain seq x y z
N GLY A 1 -27.64 -15.73 -23.64
CA GLY A 1 -26.83 -14.52 -23.84
C GLY A 1 -25.47 -14.77 -23.19
N ARG A 2 -24.37 -14.34 -23.80
CA ARG A 2 -23.05 -14.43 -23.15
C ARG A 2 -23.07 -13.50 -21.94
N ASN A 3 -22.98 -14.05 -20.73
CA ASN A 3 -22.79 -13.26 -19.52
C ASN A 3 -21.46 -12.54 -19.66
N ILE A 4 -21.48 -11.21 -19.72
CA ILE A 4 -20.25 -10.41 -19.60
C ILE A 4 -19.89 -10.48 -18.12
N VAL A 5 -18.85 -11.23 -17.81
CA VAL A 5 -18.33 -11.43 -16.45
C VAL A 5 -16.97 -10.74 -16.37
N GLY A 6 -16.71 -10.02 -15.27
CA GLY A 6 -15.43 -9.36 -15.01
C GLY A 6 -15.58 -8.16 -14.07
N GLU A 7 -14.56 -7.87 -13.27
CA GLU A 7 -14.63 -6.79 -12.28
C GLU A 7 -14.69 -5.41 -12.91
N GLY A 8 -14.05 -5.22 -14.07
CA GLY A 8 -14.21 -4.00 -14.84
C GLY A 8 -15.66 -3.73 -15.27
N PHE A 9 -16.48 -4.78 -15.43
CA PHE A 9 -17.92 -4.62 -15.68
C PHE A 9 -18.68 -4.29 -14.40
N ARG A 10 -18.37 -4.98 -13.28
CA ARG A 10 -18.98 -4.69 -11.95
C ARG A 10 -18.66 -3.27 -11.48
N ALA A 11 -17.43 -2.82 -11.64
CA ALA A 11 -16.98 -1.45 -11.34
C ALA A 11 -17.79 -0.39 -12.12
N ARG A 12 -18.05 -0.63 -13.41
CA ARG A 12 -18.87 0.29 -14.22
C ARG A 12 -20.34 0.32 -13.81
N GLN A 13 -20.86 -0.78 -13.25
CA GLN A 13 -22.22 -0.82 -12.71
C GLN A 13 -22.39 -0.01 -11.43
N SER A 14 -21.31 0.45 -10.81
CA SER A 14 -21.36 1.37 -9.67
C SER A 14 -21.63 2.83 -10.09
N PHE A 15 -21.63 3.14 -11.39
CA PHE A 15 -22.01 4.46 -11.88
C PHE A 15 -23.52 4.54 -12.11
N ARG A 16 -24.15 5.61 -11.62
CA ARG A 16 -25.55 5.97 -11.88
C ARG A 16 -25.61 7.41 -12.32
N GLU A 17 -26.15 7.66 -13.52
CA GLU A 17 -26.26 9.02 -14.09
C GLU A 17 -24.91 9.78 -14.07
N ASP A 18 -23.83 9.08 -14.46
CA ASP A 18 -22.44 9.58 -14.45
C ASP A 18 -21.86 9.90 -13.06
N VAL A 19 -22.58 9.59 -11.98
CA VAL A 19 -22.11 9.70 -10.60
C VAL A 19 -21.67 8.33 -10.08
N LEU A 20 -20.51 8.28 -9.44
CA LEU A 20 -19.99 7.06 -8.82
C LEU A 20 -20.66 6.80 -7.46
N ASP A 21 -21.28 5.63 -7.30
CA ASP A 21 -21.66 5.07 -5.99
C ASP A 21 -20.43 4.39 -5.37
N PHE A 22 -19.72 5.12 -4.49
CA PHE A 22 -18.53 4.62 -3.82
C PHE A 22 -18.79 3.36 -2.98
N ALA A 23 -19.94 3.29 -2.31
CA ALA A 23 -20.28 2.13 -1.48
C ALA A 23 -20.52 0.88 -2.33
N GLN A 24 -21.12 1.02 -3.52
CA GLN A 24 -21.26 -0.09 -4.47
C GLN A 24 -19.92 -0.48 -5.09
N TYR A 25 -19.07 0.50 -5.41
CA TYR A 25 -17.73 0.26 -5.93
C TYR A 25 -16.88 -0.52 -4.92
N ASP A 26 -16.85 -0.09 -3.67
CA ASP A 26 -16.03 -0.71 -2.63
C ASP A 26 -16.46 -2.17 -2.32
N LYS A 27 -17.72 -2.53 -2.58
CA LYS A 27 -18.22 -3.91 -2.42
C LYS A 27 -17.67 -4.89 -3.44
N ILE A 28 -17.11 -4.43 -4.56
CA ILE A 28 -16.56 -5.33 -5.58
C ILE A 28 -15.21 -5.91 -5.15
N PHE A 29 -14.50 -5.22 -4.24
CA PHE A 29 -13.10 -5.52 -3.95
C PHE A 29 -12.84 -6.96 -3.46
N PRO A 30 -13.63 -7.53 -2.53
CA PRO A 30 -13.42 -8.92 -2.11
C PRO A 30 -13.53 -9.94 -3.24
N GLN A 31 -14.46 -9.74 -4.18
CA GLN A 31 -14.59 -10.62 -5.34
C GLN A 31 -13.46 -10.37 -6.34
N ALA A 32 -13.05 -9.11 -6.52
CA ALA A 32 -11.93 -8.78 -7.36
C ALA A 32 -10.63 -9.45 -6.90
N CYS A 33 -10.42 -9.59 -5.59
CA CYS A 33 -9.27 -10.32 -5.04
C CYS A 33 -9.18 -11.78 -5.48
N VAL A 34 -10.29 -12.39 -5.95
CA VAL A 34 -10.33 -13.76 -6.47
C VAL A 34 -10.02 -13.80 -7.97
N ASP A 35 -10.50 -12.81 -8.72
CA ASP A 35 -10.58 -12.87 -10.18
C ASP A 35 -9.45 -12.07 -10.88
N GLU A 36 -8.87 -11.07 -10.21
CA GLU A 36 -7.94 -10.10 -10.81
C GLU A 36 -6.47 -10.33 -10.41
N SER A 37 -5.55 -9.78 -11.19
CA SER A 37 -4.12 -9.88 -10.92
C SER A 37 -3.68 -9.00 -9.73
N GLU A 38 -2.60 -9.41 -9.04
CA GLU A 38 -1.99 -8.60 -7.97
C GLU A 38 -1.63 -7.17 -8.44
N ALA A 39 -1.16 -7.01 -9.68
CA ALA A 39 -0.83 -5.69 -10.21
C ALA A 39 -2.09 -4.78 -10.31
N THR A 40 -3.21 -5.34 -10.78
CA THR A 40 -4.49 -4.64 -10.85
C THR A 40 -4.99 -4.28 -9.44
N LEU A 41 -4.99 -5.24 -8.54
CA LEU A 41 -5.53 -5.09 -7.19
C LEU A 41 -4.67 -4.19 -6.31
N GLY A 42 -3.35 -4.32 -6.39
CA GLY A 42 -2.40 -3.46 -5.69
C GLY A 42 -2.54 -2.01 -6.14
N ARG A 43 -2.73 -1.76 -7.44
CA ARG A 43 -2.98 -0.41 -7.96
C ARG A 43 -4.31 0.14 -7.46
N LEU A 44 -5.38 -0.65 -7.59
CA LEU A 44 -6.72 -0.28 -7.13
C LEU A 44 -6.74 0.07 -5.64
N ALA A 45 -6.19 -0.81 -4.79
CA ALA A 45 -6.16 -0.63 -3.35
C ALA A 45 -5.34 0.62 -2.97
N LEU A 46 -4.17 0.80 -3.58
CA LEU A 46 -3.30 1.96 -3.31
C LEU A 46 -3.99 3.27 -3.70
N ASP A 47 -4.56 3.34 -4.92
CA ASP A 47 -5.27 4.53 -5.38
C ASP A 47 -6.48 4.84 -4.49
N ARG A 48 -7.25 3.83 -4.08
CA ARG A 48 -8.42 4.02 -3.23
C ARG A 48 -8.05 4.51 -1.82
N VAL A 49 -6.94 4.03 -1.27
CA VAL A 49 -6.44 4.44 0.06
C VAL A 49 -5.81 5.84 0.03
N ARG A 50 -5.13 6.22 -1.06
CA ARG A 50 -4.57 7.58 -1.25
C ARG A 50 -5.65 8.62 -1.56
N TYR A 51 -6.64 8.26 -2.38
CA TYR A 51 -7.76 9.12 -2.78
C TYR A 51 -9.06 8.65 -2.14
N ALA A 52 -9.12 8.78 -0.81
CA ALA A 52 -10.14 8.15 0.02
C ALA A 52 -11.48 8.91 0.11
N ALA A 53 -11.94 9.49 -1.00
CA ALA A 53 -13.24 10.15 -1.07
C ALA A 53 -14.37 9.16 -0.70
N GLU A 54 -15.19 9.51 0.28
CA GLU A 54 -16.32 8.68 0.76
C GLU A 54 -15.93 7.23 1.11
N LEU A 55 -14.66 6.99 1.47
CA LEU A 55 -14.17 5.67 1.87
C LEU A 55 -14.43 5.44 3.36
N SER A 56 -15.43 4.60 3.66
CA SER A 56 -15.73 4.18 5.02
C SER A 56 -14.66 3.25 5.62
N GLU A 57 -14.66 3.10 6.94
CA GLU A 57 -13.63 2.32 7.66
C GLU A 57 -13.58 0.84 7.25
N ALA A 58 -14.73 0.20 7.06
CA ALA A 58 -14.76 -1.23 6.75
C ALA A 58 -14.09 -1.57 5.40
N PRO A 59 -14.42 -0.92 4.26
CA PRO A 59 -13.68 -1.12 3.02
C PRO A 59 -12.24 -0.62 3.08
N ARG A 60 -11.97 0.48 3.80
CA ARG A 60 -10.59 0.94 4.02
C ARG A 60 -9.73 -0.17 4.60
N GLY A 61 -10.22 -0.84 5.64
CA GLY A 61 -9.53 -1.95 6.28
C GLY A 61 -9.15 -3.04 5.28
N LEU A 62 -10.07 -3.41 4.38
CA LEU A 62 -9.81 -4.42 3.34
C LEU A 62 -8.68 -4.01 2.39
N TYR A 63 -8.69 -2.76 1.91
CA TYR A 63 -7.64 -2.27 1.02
C TYR A 63 -6.28 -2.19 1.73
N GLU A 64 -6.25 -1.70 2.97
CA GLU A 64 -5.01 -1.58 3.75
C GLU A 64 -4.44 -2.94 4.14
N GLU A 65 -5.28 -3.91 4.51
CA GLU A 65 -4.89 -5.30 4.76
C GLU A 65 -4.33 -5.95 3.50
N TYR A 66 -4.96 -5.72 2.35
CA TYR A 66 -4.42 -6.20 1.07
C TYR A 66 -3.04 -5.61 0.79
N LEU A 67 -2.85 -4.30 0.93
CA LEU A 67 -1.55 -3.66 0.69
C LEU A 67 -0.46 -4.19 1.64
N LYS A 68 -0.79 -4.44 2.91
CA LYS A 68 0.12 -5.05 3.88
C LYS A 68 0.50 -6.49 3.52
N ALA A 69 -0.47 -7.29 3.06
CA ALA A 69 -0.23 -8.68 2.66
C ALA A 69 0.57 -8.80 1.36
N HIS A 70 0.57 -7.76 0.52
CA HIS A 70 1.20 -7.73 -0.79
C HIS A 70 2.34 -6.68 -0.87
N SER A 71 3.22 -6.63 0.14
CA SER A 71 4.34 -5.68 0.18
C SER A 71 5.28 -5.79 -1.03
N GLY A 72 5.42 -6.97 -1.63
CA GLY A 72 6.17 -7.18 -2.87
C GLY A 72 5.68 -6.38 -4.07
N TYR A 73 4.38 -6.07 -4.16
CA TYR A 73 3.86 -5.12 -5.15
C TYR A 73 4.35 -3.70 -4.85
N LEU A 74 4.24 -3.26 -3.59
CA LEU A 74 4.67 -1.92 -3.16
C LEU A 74 6.17 -1.70 -3.37
N ILE A 75 7.01 -2.69 -3.02
CA ILE A 75 8.46 -2.62 -3.19
C ILE A 75 8.82 -2.38 -4.66
N ARG A 76 8.23 -3.16 -5.58
CA ARG A 76 8.42 -2.98 -7.03
C ARG A 76 7.91 -1.61 -7.46
N ARG A 77 6.71 -1.23 -7.04
CA ARG A 77 6.09 0.03 -7.44
C ARG A 77 6.87 1.27 -6.99
N ILE A 78 7.49 1.22 -5.83
CA ILE A 78 8.36 2.28 -5.30
C ILE A 78 9.67 2.33 -6.08
N THR A 79 10.30 1.19 -6.32
CA THR A 79 11.65 1.12 -6.90
C THR A 79 11.68 1.29 -8.41
N ASP A 80 10.71 0.72 -9.13
CA ASP A 80 10.60 0.82 -10.60
C ASP A 80 10.26 2.26 -11.03
N ASP A 81 9.38 2.94 -10.28
CA ASP A 81 8.97 4.32 -10.57
C ASP A 81 9.81 5.38 -9.83
N ARG A 82 10.71 4.95 -8.95
CA ARG A 82 11.54 5.81 -8.10
C ARG A 82 10.72 6.80 -7.24
N ASP A 83 9.63 6.30 -6.67
CA ASP A 83 8.63 7.09 -5.94
C ASP A 83 8.91 7.08 -4.42
N LEU A 84 9.70 8.05 -3.96
CA LEU A 84 10.03 8.20 -2.54
C LEU A 84 8.86 8.72 -1.70
N GLU A 85 7.94 9.48 -2.29
CA GLU A 85 6.74 9.95 -1.60
C GLU A 85 5.84 8.75 -1.23
N LEU A 86 5.68 7.81 -2.17
CA LEU A 86 4.99 6.56 -1.90
C LEU A 86 5.69 5.71 -0.83
N ALA A 87 7.04 5.68 -0.84
CA ALA A 87 7.79 4.97 0.18
C ALA A 87 7.52 5.53 1.59
N GLU A 88 7.53 6.85 1.73
CA GLU A 88 7.24 7.53 3.00
C GLU A 88 5.79 7.32 3.45
N ASP A 89 4.80 7.46 2.55
CA ASP A 89 3.39 7.20 2.86
C ASP A 89 3.18 5.75 3.32
N CYS A 90 3.79 4.78 2.64
CA CYS A 90 3.71 3.36 3.00
C CYS A 90 4.37 3.06 4.36
N CYS A 91 5.49 3.72 4.68
CA CYS A 91 6.12 3.60 6.00
C CYS A 91 5.23 4.19 7.10
N SER A 92 4.70 5.41 6.89
CA SER A 92 3.86 6.10 7.87
C SER A 92 2.57 5.33 8.20
N ARG A 93 1.98 4.68 7.20
CA ARG A 93 0.77 3.85 7.33
C ARG A 93 1.05 2.41 7.75
N LYS A 94 2.31 2.03 7.94
CA LYS A 94 2.75 0.68 8.32
C LYS A 94 2.29 -0.38 7.32
N PHE A 95 2.37 -0.06 6.02
CA PHE A 95 2.18 -1.03 4.94
C PHE A 95 3.45 -1.80 4.65
N LEU A 96 4.60 -1.23 4.99
CA LEU A 96 5.90 -1.86 4.86
C LEU A 96 6.45 -2.17 6.25
N THR A 97 7.12 -3.31 6.35
CA THR A 97 7.99 -3.66 7.46
C THR A 97 9.39 -3.07 7.29
N ARG A 98 10.23 -3.19 8.32
CA ARG A 98 11.64 -2.78 8.21
C ARG A 98 12.36 -3.56 7.10
N GLU A 99 12.07 -4.85 7.01
CA GLU A 99 12.62 -5.77 6.01
C GLU A 99 12.19 -5.38 4.60
N ASP A 100 10.93 -4.97 4.41
CA ASP A 100 10.44 -4.49 3.11
C ASP A 100 11.16 -3.21 2.67
N VAL A 101 11.38 -2.26 3.59
CA VAL A 101 12.12 -1.01 3.28
C VAL A 101 13.58 -1.31 2.97
N ALA A 102 14.21 -2.26 3.68
CA ALA A 102 15.54 -2.74 3.34
C ALA A 102 15.58 -3.37 1.94
N ALA A 103 14.56 -4.15 1.57
CA ALA A 103 14.42 -4.71 0.22
C ALA A 103 14.28 -3.62 -0.84
N CYS A 104 13.53 -2.54 -0.58
CA CYS A 104 13.50 -1.37 -1.46
C CYS A 104 14.90 -0.77 -1.65
N ALA A 105 15.64 -0.55 -0.55
CA ALA A 105 16.96 0.06 -0.60
C ALA A 105 17.98 -0.79 -1.38
N MET A 106 17.95 -2.11 -1.20
CA MET A 106 18.78 -3.06 -1.95
C MET A 106 18.48 -2.99 -3.44
N ARG A 107 17.20 -3.09 -3.84
CA ARG A 107 16.78 -3.00 -5.24
C ARG A 107 17.14 -1.65 -5.87
N ALA A 108 17.00 -0.56 -5.13
CA ALA A 108 17.41 0.76 -5.60
C ALA A 108 18.92 0.81 -5.88
N GLY A 109 19.74 0.19 -5.02
CA GLY A 109 21.19 0.04 -5.24
C GLY A 109 21.52 -0.82 -6.47
N GLU A 110 20.85 -1.95 -6.65
CA GLU A 110 21.01 -2.83 -7.82
C GLU A 110 20.60 -2.14 -9.14
N ALA A 111 19.69 -1.16 -9.08
CA ALA A 111 19.21 -0.38 -10.22
C ALA A 111 19.96 0.96 -10.42
N ASP A 112 21.13 1.13 -9.80
CA ASP A 112 21.97 2.34 -9.84
C ASP A 112 21.23 3.62 -9.38
N TRP A 113 20.19 3.49 -8.55
CA TRP A 113 19.47 4.60 -7.94
C TRP A 113 20.02 4.90 -6.54
N ALA A 114 21.25 5.40 -6.49
CA ALA A 114 21.98 5.67 -5.24
C ALA A 114 21.26 6.63 -4.29
N GLU A 115 20.64 7.70 -4.84
CA GLU A 115 19.84 8.64 -4.05
C GLU A 115 18.65 7.96 -3.37
N GLY A 116 17.93 7.11 -4.10
CA GLY A 116 16.81 6.35 -3.55
C GLY A 116 17.25 5.37 -2.48
N ALA A 117 18.35 4.65 -2.70
CA ALA A 117 18.89 3.74 -1.70
C ALA A 117 19.23 4.47 -0.38
N ALA A 118 19.86 5.64 -0.45
CA ALA A 118 20.16 6.46 0.72
C ALA A 118 18.89 6.98 1.42
N ALA A 119 17.92 7.49 0.65
CA ALA A 119 16.65 7.97 1.19
C ALA A 119 15.84 6.85 1.87
N LEU A 120 15.80 5.66 1.27
CA LEU A 120 15.10 4.49 1.83
C LEU A 120 15.76 4.00 3.12
N LEU A 121 17.09 4.02 3.21
CA LEU A 121 17.79 3.74 4.46
C LEU A 121 17.49 4.78 5.55
N HIS A 122 17.34 6.05 5.18
CA HIS A 122 16.93 7.09 6.11
C HIS A 122 15.51 6.88 6.62
N LEU A 123 14.55 6.59 5.72
CA LEU A 123 13.18 6.23 6.08
C LEU A 123 13.14 5.00 7.01
N MET A 124 13.97 3.99 6.73
CA MET A 124 14.08 2.81 7.58
C MET A 124 14.51 3.17 9.02
N GLN A 125 15.48 4.08 9.16
CA GLN A 125 15.91 4.56 10.47
C GLN A 125 14.81 5.38 11.16
N GLN A 126 14.14 6.27 10.43
CA GLN A 126 13.11 7.16 10.96
C GLN A 126 11.89 6.40 11.49
N TYR A 127 11.37 5.42 10.73
CA TYR A 127 10.13 4.73 11.07
C TYR A 127 10.32 3.43 11.86
N PHE A 128 11.51 2.85 11.82
CA PHE A 128 11.79 1.54 12.44
C PHE A 128 13.02 1.56 13.34
N ALA A 129 13.41 2.71 13.90
CA ALA A 129 14.51 2.80 14.86
C ALA A 129 14.36 1.73 15.96
N GLU A 130 15.42 0.96 16.19
CA GLU A 130 15.48 0.09 17.36
C GLU A 130 15.56 0.98 18.60
N LYS A 131 14.70 0.73 19.59
CA LYS A 131 14.86 1.36 20.90
C LYS A 131 16.25 1.06 21.42
N THR A 132 17.04 2.10 21.69
CA THR A 132 18.32 1.95 22.36
C THR A 132 18.09 1.36 23.76
N PRO A 133 19.06 0.60 24.32
CA PRO A 133 18.93 0.00 25.64
C PRO A 133 18.58 1.00 26.77
N ASP A 134 18.94 2.28 26.62
CA ASP A 134 18.62 3.35 27.58
C ASP A 134 17.12 3.64 27.72
N GLU A 135 16.29 3.34 26.70
CA GLU A 135 14.84 3.52 26.80
C GLU A 135 14.13 2.33 27.48
N ARG A 136 14.85 1.24 27.80
CA ARG A 136 14.29 0.06 28.49
C ARG A 136 14.42 0.13 30.02
N TYR A 137 15.16 1.11 30.54
CA TYR A 137 15.33 1.36 31.96
C TYR A 137 14.95 2.81 32.30
N SER A 138 13.67 3.15 32.23
CA SER A 138 13.19 4.29 33.03
C SER A 138 13.15 3.83 34.49
N PHE A 139 14.09 4.32 35.29
CA PHE A 139 14.05 4.17 36.74
C PHE A 139 12.98 5.12 37.31
N ASP A 140 11.70 4.78 37.11
CA ASP A 140 10.58 5.39 37.83
C ASP A 140 10.09 4.52 39.01
N ASP A 141 10.81 3.43 39.32
CA ASP A 141 10.59 2.60 40.51
C ASP A 141 11.73 2.81 41.53
N PHE A 142 11.69 3.92 42.27
CA PHE A 142 12.38 4.08 43.57
C PHE A 142 11.56 4.93 44.55
#